data_AF-A0A543A276-F1
#
_entry.id   AF-A0A543A276-F1
#
_cell.length_a   1.000
_cell.length_b   1.000
_cell.length_c   1.000
_cell.angle_alpha   90.00
_cell.angle_beta   90.00
_cell.angle_gamma   90.00
#
_symmetry.space_group_name_H-M   'P 1'
#
loop_
_entity.id
_entity.type
_entity.pdbx_description
1 polymer ?
#
loop_
_entity_poly.entity_id
_entity_poly.type
_entity_poly.pdbx_seq_one_letter_code
_entity_poly.pdbx_strand_id
1 'polypeptide(L)'
;MGAGGAVLLLFVAAVLLIFIVIGVVVLVVAAGVGLSGRDARPLFWGGGIVLAVPVVFVVGVAVFAQVTGDPDTIELDLRDPVRLSSLPDDNESFPGMRDYDSDHVDLLLPGGRHFEADVDGVAVWSKDGYVTQVTFDRRARDAGEAQGLARAWERQLGETATVEVDPDYSDHGRVRGEVLADPTP
;
A
#
# COMPACT_ATOMS: atom_id res chain seq x y z
N MET A 1 -4.94 -0.04 14.59
CA MET A 1 -5.77 1.00 13.94
C MET A 1 -6.95 1.38 14.84
N GLY A 2 -6.89 2.55 15.50
CA GLY A 2 -7.85 2.95 16.54
C GLY A 2 -9.19 3.48 15.99
N ALA A 3 -10.27 3.28 16.74
CA ALA A 3 -11.65 3.68 16.40
C ALA A 3 -11.81 5.15 15.95
N GLY A 4 -10.85 6.04 16.24
CA GLY A 4 -10.86 7.43 15.78
C GLY A 4 -10.77 7.60 14.25
N GLY A 5 -10.07 6.72 13.54
CA GLY A 5 -9.93 6.81 12.08
C GLY A 5 -11.24 6.52 11.34
N ALA A 6 -11.96 5.48 11.77
CA ALA A 6 -13.24 5.10 11.18
C ALA A 6 -14.33 6.17 11.39
N VAL A 7 -14.34 6.82 12.56
CA VAL A 7 -15.29 7.89 12.88
C VAL A 7 -15.03 9.13 12.01
N LEU A 8 -13.77 9.48 11.78
CA LEU A 8 -13.42 10.61 10.91
C LEU A 8 -13.85 10.37 9.46
N LEU A 9 -13.61 9.17 8.93
CA LEU A 9 -14.02 8.81 7.57
C LEU A 9 -15.54 8.87 7.40
N LEU A 10 -16.30 8.35 8.36
CA LEU A 10 -17.76 8.44 8.35
C LEU A 10 -18.25 9.88 8.39
N PHE A 11 -17.62 10.73 9.21
CA PHE A 11 -17.96 12.15 9.28
C PHE A 11 -17.68 12.88 7.97
N VAL A 12 -16.50 12.66 7.37
CA VAL A 12 -16.12 13.24 6.08
C VAL A 12 -17.09 12.80 4.99
N ALA A 13 -17.41 11.49 4.93
CA ALA A 13 -18.38 10.96 3.98
C ALA A 13 -19.77 11.61 4.14
N ALA A 14 -20.23 11.80 5.37
CA ALA A 14 -21.50 12.47 5.65
C ALA A 14 -21.49 13.93 5.17
N VAL A 15 -20.40 14.67 5.39
CA VAL A 15 -20.25 16.05 4.92
C VAL A 15 -20.26 16.12 3.40
N LEU A 16 -19.52 15.24 2.70
CA LEU A 16 -19.52 15.20 1.24
C LEU A 16 -20.91 14.88 0.69
N LEU A 17 -21.66 13.98 1.34
CA LEU A 17 -23.03 13.66 0.94
C LEU A 17 -23.96 14.87 1.06
N ILE A 18 -23.79 15.72 2.07
CA ILE A 18 -24.53 16.98 2.20
C ILE A 18 -24.26 17.91 1.00
N PHE A 19 -23.00 18.07 0.59
CA PHE A 19 -22.65 18.88 -0.59
C PHE A 19 -23.28 18.32 -1.88
N ILE A 20 -23.27 16.99 -2.05
CA ILE A 20 -23.92 16.34 -3.19
C ILE A 20 -25.42 16.63 -3.20
N VAL A 21 -26.10 16.46 -2.06
CA VAL A 21 -27.54 16.71 -1.96
C VAL A 21 -27.87 18.18 -2.26
N ILE A 22 -27.12 19.12 -1.68
CA ILE A 22 -27.31 20.56 -1.92
C ILE A 22 -27.09 20.89 -3.40
N GLY A 23 -26.01 20.39 -4.00
CA GLY A 23 -25.70 20.61 -5.41
C GLY A 23 -26.79 20.10 -6.34
N VAL A 24 -27.29 18.89 -6.10
CA VAL A 24 -28.40 18.30 -6.86
C VAL A 24 -29.68 19.12 -6.71
N VAL A 25 -30.04 19.52 -5.49
CA VAL A 25 -31.24 20.35 -5.24
C VAL A 25 -31.14 21.68 -5.99
N VAL A 26 -29.98 22.34 -5.95
CA VAL A 26 -29.76 23.61 -6.67
C VAL A 26 -29.87 23.41 -8.19
N LEU A 27 -29.35 22.31 -8.75
CA LEU A 27 -29.49 22.00 -10.17
C LEU A 27 -30.94 21.69 -10.58
N VAL A 28 -31.70 20.98 -9.74
CA VAL A 28 -33.13 20.73 -9.97
C VAL A 28 -33.92 22.04 -9.99
N VAL A 29 -33.63 22.96 -9.05
CA VAL A 29 -34.22 24.30 -9.03
C VAL A 29 -33.83 25.10 -10.27
N ALA A 30 -32.55 25.04 -10.68
CA ALA A 30 -32.06 25.70 -11.89
C ALA A 30 -32.82 25.21 -13.14
N ALA A 31 -33.03 23.90 -13.27
CA ALA A 31 -33.80 23.31 -14.37
C ALA A 31 -35.26 23.81 -14.38
N GLY A 32 -35.91 23.86 -13.22
CA GLY A 32 -37.28 24.41 -13.10
C GLY A 32 -37.37 25.90 -13.46
N VAL A 33 -36.38 26.70 -13.06
CA VAL A 33 -36.30 28.14 -13.40
C VAL A 33 -36.04 28.34 -14.90
N GLY A 34 -35.21 27.50 -15.51
CA GLY A 34 -34.93 27.52 -16.95
C GLY A 34 -36.15 27.17 -17.80
N LEU A 35 -36.93 26.17 -17.38
CA LEU A 35 -38.22 25.84 -18.01
C LEU A 35 -39.26 26.97 -17.89
N SER A 36 -39.12 27.84 -16.89
CA SER A 36 -39.98 29.01 -16.69
C SER A 36 -39.54 30.24 -17.51
N GLY A 37 -38.53 30.10 -18.39
CA GLY A 37 -38.03 31.18 -19.25
C GLY A 37 -37.20 32.26 -18.54
N ARG A 38 -36.85 32.05 -17.27
CA ARG A 38 -35.95 32.94 -16.50
C ARG A 38 -34.50 32.47 -16.62
N ASP A 39 -33.56 33.39 -16.43
CA ASP A 39 -32.13 33.06 -16.50
C ASP A 39 -31.70 32.18 -15.32
N ALA A 40 -31.42 30.91 -15.60
CA ALA A 40 -30.99 29.90 -14.63
C ALA A 40 -29.46 29.73 -14.57
N ARG A 41 -28.70 30.42 -15.43
CA ARG A 41 -27.22 30.32 -15.48
C ARG A 41 -26.53 30.46 -14.11
N PRO A 42 -26.88 31.42 -13.24
CA PRO A 42 -26.22 31.54 -11.94
C PRO A 42 -26.50 30.36 -11.01
N LEU A 43 -27.66 29.71 -11.11
CA LEU A 43 -28.00 28.52 -10.33
C LEU A 43 -27.29 27.27 -10.85
N PHE A 44 -27.15 27.12 -12.18
CA PHE A 44 -26.34 26.06 -12.77
C PHE A 44 -24.86 26.18 -12.38
N TRP A 45 -24.30 27.39 -12.38
CA TRP A 45 -22.93 27.64 -11.90
C TRP A 45 -22.78 27.36 -10.40
N GLY A 46 -23.73 27.81 -9.58
CA GLY A 46 -23.71 27.54 -8.14
C GLY A 46 -23.79 26.05 -7.81
N GLY A 47 -24.73 25.32 -8.43
CA GLY A 47 -24.85 23.87 -8.27
C GLY A 47 -23.62 23.12 -8.79
N GLY A 48 -23.07 23.53 -9.93
CA GLY A 48 -21.84 22.96 -10.50
C GLY A 48 -20.62 23.14 -9.59
N ILE A 49 -20.40 24.34 -9.04
CA ILE A 49 -19.29 24.61 -8.11
C ILE A 49 -19.42 23.78 -6.84
N VAL A 50 -20.63 23.67 -6.28
CA VAL A 50 -20.89 22.86 -5.08
C VAL A 50 -20.58 21.38 -5.32
N LEU A 51 -20.91 20.85 -6.50
CA LEU A 51 -20.58 19.48 -6.87
C LEU A 51 -19.11 19.26 -7.25
N ALA A 52 -18.38 20.31 -7.62
CA ALA A 52 -16.95 20.21 -7.87
C ALA A 52 -16.15 19.91 -6.58
N VAL A 53 -16.62 20.39 -5.42
CA VAL A 53 -15.97 20.17 -4.11
C VAL A 53 -15.74 18.68 -3.80
N PRO A 54 -16.75 17.80 -3.80
CA PRO A 54 -16.55 16.38 -3.53
C PRO A 54 -15.66 15.70 -4.58
N VAL A 55 -15.76 16.09 -5.86
CA VAL A 55 -14.91 15.54 -6.92
C VAL A 55 -13.44 15.89 -6.69
N VAL A 56 -13.14 17.16 -6.42
CA VAL A 56 -11.78 17.63 -6.12
C VAL A 56 -11.25 16.98 -4.86
N PHE A 57 -12.09 16.78 -3.84
CA PHE A 57 -11.68 16.07 -2.63
C PHE A 57 -11.28 14.62 -2.91
N VAL A 58 -12.11 13.88 -3.66
CA VAL A 58 -11.81 12.47 -4.01
C VAL A 58 -10.54 12.37 -4.87
N VAL A 59 -10.40 13.24 -5.87
CA VAL A 59 -9.18 13.28 -6.72
C VAL A 59 -7.97 13.65 -5.86
N GLY A 60 -8.09 14.63 -4.97
CA GLY A 60 -7.03 15.02 -4.06
C GLY A 60 -6.61 13.89 -3.14
N VAL A 61 -7.56 13.15 -2.56
CA VAL A 61 -7.28 11.96 -1.73
C VAL A 61 -6.64 10.85 -2.56
N ALA A 62 -7.12 10.58 -3.77
CA ALA A 62 -6.55 9.54 -4.62
C ALA A 62 -5.11 9.87 -5.05
N VAL A 63 -4.85 11.12 -5.45
CA VAL A 63 -3.50 11.60 -5.79
C VAL A 63 -2.62 11.61 -4.54
N PHE A 64 -3.12 12.07 -3.40
CA PHE A 64 -2.38 12.03 -2.15
C PHE A 64 -2.04 10.60 -1.76
N ALA A 65 -3.00 9.67 -1.80
CA ALA A 65 -2.77 8.26 -1.52
C ALA A 65 -1.79 7.59 -2.51
N GLN A 66 -1.74 8.04 -3.77
CA GLN A 66 -0.71 7.59 -4.72
C GLN A 66 0.67 8.18 -4.41
N VAL A 67 0.73 9.43 -3.93
CA VAL A 67 1.98 10.12 -3.58
C VAL A 67 2.52 9.65 -2.22
N THR A 68 1.64 9.30 -1.30
CA THR A 68 1.92 8.78 0.04
C THR A 68 1.53 7.31 0.15
N GLY A 69 1.63 6.54 -0.93
CA GLY A 69 1.52 5.09 -0.86
C GLY A 69 2.41 4.60 0.27
N ASP A 70 1.92 3.63 1.06
CA ASP A 70 2.48 3.28 2.37
C ASP A 70 4.00 3.12 2.25
N PRO A 71 4.80 4.11 2.71
CA PRO A 71 6.26 4.06 2.52
C PRO A 71 6.86 2.86 3.26
N ASP A 72 6.08 2.27 4.18
CA ASP A 72 6.47 1.19 5.05
C ASP A 72 6.15 -0.19 4.45
N THR A 73 5.64 -0.27 3.20
CA THR A 73 5.37 -1.54 2.48
C THR A 73 6.21 -1.69 1.21
N ILE A 74 6.98 -2.78 1.11
CA ILE A 74 7.67 -3.16 -0.12
C ILE A 74 6.81 -4.10 -0.96
N GLU A 75 6.38 -3.61 -2.12
CA GLU A 75 5.67 -4.39 -3.15
C GLU A 75 6.64 -4.87 -4.24
N LEU A 76 6.79 -6.18 -4.42
CA LEU A 76 7.71 -6.78 -5.41
C LEU A 76 7.05 -7.90 -6.22
N ASP A 77 7.02 -7.74 -7.54
CA ASP A 77 6.61 -8.79 -8.48
C ASP A 77 7.80 -9.57 -8.99
N LEU A 78 8.03 -10.76 -8.42
CA LEU A 78 9.17 -11.63 -8.71
C LEU A 78 8.89 -12.67 -9.80
N ARG A 79 7.76 -12.57 -10.52
CA ARG A 79 7.46 -13.44 -11.67
C ARG A 79 8.32 -13.14 -12.88
N ASP A 80 8.60 -11.86 -13.07
CA ASP A 80 9.44 -11.34 -14.12
C ASP A 80 10.70 -10.72 -13.50
N PRO A 81 11.81 -10.65 -14.24
CA PRO A 81 13.04 -10.06 -13.72
C PRO A 81 12.85 -8.58 -13.39
N VAL A 82 12.97 -8.27 -12.11
CA VAL A 82 12.83 -6.92 -11.58
C VAL A 82 14.14 -6.18 -11.71
N ARG A 83 14.09 -4.95 -12.24
CA ARG A 83 15.25 -4.06 -12.24
C ARG A 83 15.34 -3.35 -10.90
N LEU A 84 16.53 -3.27 -10.33
CA LEU A 84 16.77 -2.49 -9.12
C LEU A 84 16.36 -1.02 -9.30
N SER A 85 16.53 -0.48 -10.52
CA SER A 85 16.17 0.90 -10.85
C SER A 85 14.67 1.18 -10.89
N SER A 86 13.80 0.15 -10.93
CA SER A 86 12.35 0.33 -10.85
C SER A 86 11.82 0.34 -9.42
N LEU A 87 12.68 0.03 -8.44
CA LEU A 87 12.32 0.10 -7.03
C LEU A 87 12.52 1.53 -6.50
N PRO A 88 11.76 1.93 -5.46
CA PRO A 88 11.93 3.21 -4.80
C PRO A 88 13.40 3.43 -4.42
N ASP A 89 13.84 4.70 -4.48
CA ASP A 89 15.19 5.05 -4.06
C ASP A 89 15.30 4.92 -2.54
N ASP A 90 16.07 3.94 -2.08
CA ASP A 90 16.53 3.82 -0.70
C ASP A 90 18.05 3.66 -0.65
N ASN A 91 18.62 3.80 0.54
CA ASN A 91 20.03 3.76 0.82
C ASN A 91 20.64 2.43 0.35
N GLU A 92 21.62 2.53 -0.54
CA GLU A 92 22.46 1.40 -0.91
C GLU A 92 23.42 1.12 0.26
N SER A 93 22.98 0.27 1.19
CA SER A 93 23.75 -0.10 2.39
C SER A 93 25.04 -0.84 2.03
N PHE A 94 25.04 -1.61 0.93
CA PHE A 94 26.19 -2.29 0.36
C PHE A 94 26.08 -2.37 -1.17
N PRO A 95 27.19 -2.43 -1.94
CA PRO A 95 27.12 -2.53 -3.39
C PRO A 95 26.25 -3.73 -3.84
N GLY A 96 25.16 -3.44 -4.54
CA GLY A 96 24.21 -4.46 -4.99
C GLY A 96 23.21 -4.93 -3.93
N MET A 97 23.14 -4.28 -2.76
CA MET A 97 22.13 -4.53 -1.72
C MET A 97 21.47 -3.20 -1.34
N ARG A 98 20.14 -3.17 -1.43
CA ARG A 98 19.31 -2.10 -0.88
C ARG A 98 18.60 -2.61 0.36
N ASP A 99 18.71 -1.85 1.43
CA ASP A 99 17.98 -2.11 2.67
C ASP A 99 16.81 -1.14 2.72
N TYR A 100 15.62 -1.66 2.95
CA TYR A 100 14.39 -0.90 3.02
C TYR A 100 13.88 -0.95 4.45
N ASP A 101 13.67 0.25 5.00
CA ASP A 101 13.01 0.44 6.29
C ASP A 101 11.50 0.28 6.05
N SER A 102 11.03 -0.96 6.11
CA SER A 102 9.64 -1.32 5.82
C SER A 102 9.13 -2.30 6.87
N ASP A 103 7.96 -1.99 7.42
CA ASP A 103 7.29 -2.78 8.44
C ASP A 103 6.41 -3.88 7.82
N HIS A 104 6.28 -3.88 6.50
CA HIS A 104 5.42 -4.80 5.77
C HIS A 104 6.01 -5.18 4.41
N VAL A 105 5.78 -6.41 3.97
CA VAL A 105 6.22 -6.92 2.68
C VAL A 105 5.06 -7.57 1.93
N ASP A 106 4.94 -7.21 0.66
CA ASP A 106 4.01 -7.80 -0.31
C ASP A 106 4.82 -8.32 -1.50
N LEU A 107 4.86 -9.65 -1.65
CA LEU A 107 5.60 -10.34 -2.70
C LEU A 107 4.66 -11.14 -3.60
N LEU A 108 4.76 -10.92 -4.90
CA LEU A 108 4.23 -11.84 -5.90
C LEU A 108 5.34 -12.80 -6.34
N LEU A 109 5.30 -14.02 -5.82
CA LEU A 109 6.33 -15.03 -6.00
C LEU A 109 6.41 -15.54 -7.46
N PRO A 110 7.55 -16.11 -7.91
CA PRO A 110 7.72 -16.70 -9.24
C PRO A 110 6.61 -17.66 -9.69
N GLY A 111 5.98 -18.39 -8.75
CA GLY A 111 4.84 -19.28 -9.02
C GLY A 111 3.47 -18.59 -9.16
N GLY A 112 3.43 -17.25 -9.15
CA GLY A 112 2.21 -16.44 -9.17
C GLY A 112 1.42 -16.44 -7.86
N ARG A 113 2.01 -16.97 -6.79
CA ARG A 113 1.43 -16.91 -5.44
C ARG A 113 1.78 -15.60 -4.78
N HIS A 114 0.83 -15.06 -4.03
CA HIS A 114 1.00 -13.83 -3.27
C HIS A 114 1.40 -14.16 -1.82
N PHE A 115 2.35 -13.41 -1.28
CA PHE A 115 2.84 -13.53 0.08
C PHE A 115 2.87 -12.14 0.73
N GLU A 116 2.21 -12.02 1.87
CA GLU A 116 2.07 -10.77 2.60
C GLU A 116 2.39 -11.01 4.08
N ALA A 117 3.26 -10.17 4.66
CA ALA A 117 3.65 -10.30 6.06
C ALA A 117 4.16 -9.00 6.66
N ASP A 118 3.87 -8.78 7.96
CA ASP A 118 4.59 -7.76 8.73
C ASP A 118 6.01 -8.25 9.02
N VAL A 119 6.95 -7.34 8.85
CA VAL A 119 8.40 -7.55 8.98
C VAL A 119 9.00 -6.36 9.75
N ASP A 120 10.24 -6.47 10.20
CA ASP A 120 10.98 -5.36 10.83
C ASP A 120 12.12 -4.85 9.92
N GLY A 121 12.24 -5.39 8.70
CA GLY A 121 13.25 -5.00 7.72
C GLY A 121 13.23 -5.86 6.46
N VAL A 122 13.53 -5.24 5.31
CA VAL A 122 13.59 -5.90 3.99
C VAL A 122 14.87 -5.51 3.28
N ALA A 123 15.69 -6.52 2.94
CA ALA A 123 16.88 -6.33 2.13
C ALA A 123 16.73 -6.99 0.75
N VAL A 124 16.93 -6.20 -0.30
CA VAL A 124 16.89 -6.63 -1.69
C VAL A 124 18.30 -6.67 -2.26
N TRP A 125 18.70 -7.84 -2.74
CA TRP A 125 19.96 -8.09 -3.38
C TRP A 125 19.81 -8.08 -4.89
N SER A 126 20.82 -7.55 -5.56
CA SER A 126 20.85 -7.42 -6.99
C SER A 126 22.22 -7.73 -7.56
N LYS A 127 22.21 -8.19 -8.81
CA LYS A 127 23.40 -8.41 -9.61
C LYS A 127 23.15 -7.87 -11.01
N ASP A 128 24.11 -7.11 -11.53
CA ASP A 128 24.03 -6.50 -12.86
C ASP A 128 22.76 -5.62 -13.06
N GLY A 129 22.24 -5.06 -11.97
CA GLY A 129 21.04 -4.20 -11.97
C GLY A 129 19.70 -4.94 -11.88
N TYR A 130 19.72 -6.27 -11.73
CA TYR A 130 18.52 -7.11 -11.57
C TYR A 130 18.45 -7.71 -10.17
N VAL A 131 17.25 -7.78 -9.62
CA VAL A 131 16.99 -8.40 -8.32
C VAL A 131 17.28 -9.91 -8.42
N THR A 132 18.09 -10.42 -7.49
CA THR A 132 18.44 -11.85 -7.40
C THR A 132 17.84 -12.50 -6.17
N GLN A 133 17.65 -11.73 -5.10
CA GLN A 133 17.25 -12.27 -3.80
C GLN A 133 16.58 -11.17 -2.98
N VAL A 134 15.52 -11.54 -2.27
CA VAL A 134 14.81 -10.68 -1.31
C VAL A 134 14.85 -11.40 0.03
N THR A 135 15.40 -10.73 1.04
CA THR A 135 15.42 -11.23 2.42
C THR A 135 14.63 -10.30 3.31
N PHE A 136 13.88 -10.85 4.22
CA PHE A 136 13.07 -10.08 5.17
C PHE A 136 13.10 -10.78 6.52
N ASP A 137 13.02 -10.02 7.61
CA ASP A 137 13.05 -10.59 8.94
C ASP A 137 12.03 -9.97 9.88
N ARG A 138 11.66 -10.74 10.90
CA ARG A 138 10.77 -10.32 11.98
C ARG A 138 11.27 -10.86 13.31
N ARG A 139 11.41 -9.98 14.27
CA ARG A 139 11.70 -10.28 15.67
C ARG A 139 10.42 -10.78 16.33
N ALA A 140 10.55 -11.87 17.08
CA ALA A 140 9.48 -12.32 17.94
C ALA A 140 9.31 -11.34 19.11
N ARG A 141 8.04 -11.12 19.48
CA ARG A 141 7.63 -10.27 20.59
C ARG A 141 7.18 -11.11 21.78
N ASP A 142 6.75 -12.35 21.52
CA ASP A 142 6.35 -13.31 22.54
C ASP A 142 7.18 -14.61 22.49
N ALA A 143 7.30 -15.27 23.64
CA ALA A 143 7.97 -16.56 23.75
C ALA A 143 7.25 -17.63 22.91
N GLY A 144 7.99 -18.25 21.97
CA GLY A 144 7.45 -19.26 21.06
C GLY A 144 6.83 -18.70 19.77
N GLU A 145 6.73 -17.37 19.62
CA GLU A 145 6.19 -16.74 18.42
C GLU A 145 7.05 -17.04 17.19
N ALA A 146 8.39 -17.01 17.33
CA ALA A 146 9.31 -17.25 16.22
C ALA A 146 9.06 -18.60 15.53
N GLN A 147 8.83 -19.67 16.28
CA GLN A 147 8.56 -20.98 15.67
C GLN A 147 7.16 -21.03 15.04
N GLY A 148 6.18 -20.31 15.59
CA GLY A 148 4.85 -20.17 15.01
C GLY A 148 4.86 -19.41 13.68
N LEU A 149 5.56 -18.29 13.65
CA LEU A 149 5.77 -17.45 12.47
C LEU A 149 6.51 -18.22 11.38
N ALA A 150 7.60 -18.90 11.72
CA ALA A 150 8.36 -19.69 10.75
C ALA A 150 7.50 -20.73 10.05
N ARG A 151 6.71 -21.51 10.81
CA ARG A 151 5.77 -22.49 10.25
C ARG A 151 4.65 -21.85 9.43
N ALA A 152 4.28 -20.60 9.71
CA ALA A 152 3.31 -19.88 8.90
C ALA A 152 3.93 -19.45 7.56
N TRP A 153 5.12 -18.86 7.61
CA TRP A 153 5.87 -18.42 6.43
C TRP A 153 6.25 -19.60 5.54
N GLU A 154 6.76 -20.71 6.09
CA GLU A 154 7.07 -21.93 5.35
C GLU A 154 5.86 -22.47 4.56
N ARG A 155 4.66 -22.42 5.16
CA ARG A 155 3.43 -22.87 4.51
C ARG A 155 3.00 -21.95 3.38
N GLN A 156 3.15 -20.64 3.55
CA GLN A 156 2.74 -19.65 2.54
C GLN A 156 3.75 -19.58 1.39
N LEU A 157 5.03 -19.47 1.72
CA LEU A 157 6.13 -19.38 0.76
C LEU A 157 6.39 -20.72 0.06
N GLY A 158 6.12 -21.85 0.71
CA GLY A 158 6.33 -23.19 0.17
C GLY A 158 7.78 -23.40 -0.30
N GLU A 159 7.96 -24.05 -1.44
CA GLU A 159 9.28 -24.35 -2.02
C GLU A 159 9.98 -23.14 -2.67
N THR A 160 9.34 -21.96 -2.66
CA THR A 160 9.83 -20.77 -3.35
C THR A 160 10.76 -19.92 -2.49
N ALA A 161 10.86 -20.24 -1.19
CA ALA A 161 11.67 -19.51 -0.23
C ALA A 161 12.31 -20.45 0.79
N THR A 162 13.35 -19.96 1.45
CA THR A 162 13.86 -20.53 2.68
C THR A 162 13.38 -19.69 3.87
N VAL A 163 13.08 -20.36 4.98
CA VAL A 163 12.71 -19.71 6.24
C VAL A 163 13.63 -20.24 7.32
N GLU A 164 14.29 -19.32 8.01
CA GLU A 164 15.24 -19.61 9.07
C GLU A 164 14.75 -19.02 10.40
N VAL A 165 14.95 -19.77 11.47
CA VAL A 165 14.68 -19.30 12.84
C VAL A 165 15.99 -19.12 13.55
N ASP A 166 16.18 -17.94 14.10
CA ASP A 166 17.29 -17.56 14.95
C ASP A 166 16.77 -17.39 16.38
N PRO A 167 16.75 -18.48 17.19
CA PRO A 167 16.13 -18.47 18.51
C PRO A 167 16.91 -17.64 19.54
N ASP A 168 18.19 -17.39 19.30
CA ASP A 168 19.09 -16.68 20.21
C ASP A 168 19.16 -15.17 19.88
N TYR A 169 18.43 -14.73 18.85
CA TYR A 169 18.34 -13.32 18.51
C TYR A 169 17.39 -12.59 19.47
N SER A 170 17.95 -11.65 20.26
CA SER A 170 17.19 -10.91 21.29
C SER A 170 16.58 -11.85 22.35
N ASP A 171 15.50 -11.43 23.01
CA ASP A 171 14.91 -12.15 24.15
C ASP A 171 13.93 -13.26 23.71
N HIS A 172 13.43 -13.20 22.46
CA HIS A 172 12.33 -14.05 21.98
C HIS A 172 12.60 -14.73 20.63
N GLY A 173 13.74 -14.45 20.00
CA GLY A 173 14.15 -14.99 18.70
C GLY A 173 13.76 -14.09 17.53
N ARG A 174 14.16 -14.52 16.33
CA ARG A 174 13.85 -13.87 15.05
C ARG A 174 13.54 -14.94 14.00
N VAL A 175 12.70 -14.59 13.05
CA VAL A 175 12.44 -15.36 11.84
C VAL A 175 12.93 -14.58 10.64
N ARG A 176 13.61 -15.25 9.72
CA ARG A 176 14.07 -14.66 8.46
C ARG A 176 13.50 -15.47 7.30
N GLY A 177 12.90 -14.78 6.33
CA GLY A 177 12.52 -15.34 5.04
C GLY A 177 13.48 -14.90 3.96
N GLU A 178 13.72 -15.77 2.99
CA GLU A 178 14.55 -15.49 1.81
C GLU A 178 13.90 -16.07 0.56
N VAL A 179 13.62 -15.20 -0.41
CA VAL A 179 13.06 -15.57 -1.71
C VAL A 179 14.11 -15.30 -2.79
N LEU A 180 14.37 -16.31 -3.62
CA LEU A 180 15.23 -16.15 -4.79
C LEU A 180 14.39 -15.70 -5.98
N ALA A 181 14.88 -14.70 -6.70
CA ALA A 181 14.31 -14.21 -7.94
C ALA A 181 15.13 -14.72 -9.13
N ASP A 182 14.50 -14.91 -10.28
CA ASP A 182 15.23 -15.15 -11.52
C ASP A 182 15.72 -13.80 -12.08
N PRO A 183 17.04 -13.55 -12.16
CA PRO A 183 17.55 -12.31 -12.74
C PRO A 183 17.51 -12.32 -14.28
N THR A 184 17.06 -13.41 -14.91
CA THR A 184 17.16 -13.63 -16.36
C THR A 184 15.87 -13.24 -17.09
N PRO A 185 15.91 -12.27 -18.03
CA PRO A 185 14.77 -11.87 -18.87
C PRO A 185 14.37 -12.88 -19.95
#